data_AF-A0A2M7GCA7-F1
#
_entry.id   AF-A0A2M7GCA7-F1
#
_cell.length_a   1.000
_cell.length_b   1.000
_cell.length_c   1.000
_cell.angle_alpha   90.00
_cell.angle_beta   90.00
_cell.angle_gamma   90.00
#
_symmetry.space_group_name_H-M   'P 1'
#
loop_
_entity.id
_entity.type
_entity.pdbx_description
1 polymer ?
#
loop_
_entity_poly.entity_id
_entity_poly.type
_entity_poly.pdbx_seq_one_letter_code
_entity_poly.pdbx_strand_id
1 'polypeptide(L)' 'MIPGLLGFLTGAVLYGLTYQQVFPKISAIANYGNVVLPDLWHINPYLAVLVFTIMALVLFYLIDRAGLQRKKK' A
#
# COMPACT_ATOMS: atom_id res chain seq x y z
N MET A 1 9.35 -22.61 10.90
CA MET A 1 7.91 -22.42 10.63
C MET A 1 7.08 -22.29 11.90
N ILE A 2 7.30 -23.12 12.92
CA ILE A 2 6.57 -23.09 14.22
C ILE A 2 6.73 -21.75 15.00
N PRO A 3 7.92 -21.10 15.05
CA PRO A 3 8.07 -19.86 15.82
C PRO A 3 7.26 -18.68 15.25
N GLY A 4 7.13 -18.61 13.92
CA GLY A 4 6.40 -17.54 13.24
C GLY A 4 4.90 -17.59 13.50
N LEU A 5 4.32 -18.80 13.53
CA LEU A 5 2.91 -18.99 13.84
C LEU A 5 2.60 -18.63 15.29
N LEU A 6 3.45 -19.05 16.24
CA LEU A 6 3.25 -18.74 17.65
C LEU A 6 3.39 -17.23 17.92
N GLY A 7 4.40 -16.57 17.34
CA GLY A 7 4.55 -15.12 17.44
C GLY A 7 3.36 -14.35 16.84
N PHE A 8 2.83 -14.81 15.70
CA PHE A 8 1.62 -14.26 15.10
C PHE A 8 0.40 -14.41 16.02
N LEU A 9 0.18 -15.60 16.60
CA LEU A 9 -0.95 -15.86 17.50
C LEU A 9 -0.84 -15.06 18.80
N THR A 10 0.36 -14.95 19.38
CA THR A 10 0.60 -14.08 20.55
C THR A 10 0.29 -12.62 20.24
N GLY A 11 0.75 -12.12 19.08
CA GLY A 11 0.43 -10.76 18.63
C GLY A 11 -1.07 -10.54 18.42
N ALA A 12 -1.76 -11.52 17.82
CA ALA A 12 -3.21 -11.46 17.60
C ALA A 12 -4.00 -11.45 18.92
N VAL A 13 -3.59 -12.23 19.91
CA VAL A 13 -4.21 -12.24 21.24
C VAL A 13 -3.97 -10.92 21.96
N LEU A 14 -2.74 -10.40 21.96
CA LEU A 14 -2.43 -9.10 22.56
C LEU A 14 -3.20 -7.96 21.89
N TYR A 15 -3.31 -7.97 20.56
CA TYR A 15 -4.12 -7.01 19.80
C TYR A 15 -5.61 -7.15 20.13
N GLY A 16 -6.13 -8.38 20.22
CA GLY A 16 -7.52 -8.64 20.62
C GLY A 16 -7.86 -8.10 22.02
N LEU A 17 -6.96 -8.31 22.99
CA LEU A 17 -7.13 -7.80 24.36
C LEU A 17 -7.05 -6.27 24.45
N THR A 18 -6.27 -5.64 23.58
CA THR A 18 -6.14 -4.18 23.51
C THR A 18 -7.04 -3.54 22.46
N TYR A 19 -7.91 -4.33 21.81
CA TYR A 19 -8.71 -3.90 20.66
C TYR A 19 -9.53 -2.65 20.97
N GLN A 20 -10.20 -2.60 22.12
CA GLN A 20 -11.02 -1.45 22.53
C GLN A 20 -10.22 -0.14 22.65
N GLN A 21 -8.91 -0.21 22.93
CA GLN A 21 -8.05 0.95 23.14
C GLN A 21 -7.37 1.41 21.84
N VAL A 22 -7.05 0.46 20.95
CA VAL A 22 -6.32 0.71 19.71
C VAL A 22 -7.28 0.95 18.54
N PHE A 23 -8.39 0.20 18.48
CA PHE A 23 -9.36 0.27 17.39
C PHE A 23 -9.95 1.67 17.15
N PRO A 24 -10.35 2.46 18.17
CA PRO A 24 -10.90 3.80 17.93
C PRO A 24 -9.91 4.75 17.24
N LYS A 25 -8.61 4.62 17.56
CA LYS A 25 -7.55 5.44 16.94
C LYS A 25 -7.25 4.99 15.52
N ILE A 26 -7.22 3.67 15.29
CA ILE A 26 -7.03 3.12 13.94
C ILE A 26 -8.24 3.41 13.06
N SER A 27 -9.47 3.23 13.56
CA SER A 27 -10.69 3.42 12.78
C SER A 27 -10.92 4.88 12.41
N ALA A 28 -10.53 5.83 13.27
CA ALA A 28 -10.53 7.25 12.94
C ALA A 28 -9.64 7.56 11.72
N ILE A 29 -8.49 6.89 11.58
CA ILE A 29 -7.61 7.02 10.41
C ILE A 29 -8.13 6.19 9.23
N ALA A 30 -8.64 4.98 9.48
CA ALA A 30 -9.17 4.09 8.45
C ALA A 30 -10.45 4.63 7.78
N ASN A 31 -11.23 5.46 8.48
CA ASN A 31 -12.36 6.19 7.88
C ASN A 31 -11.90 7.21 6.81
N TYR A 32 -10.63 7.64 6.80
CA TYR A 32 -10.04 8.37 5.66
C TYR A 32 -9.66 7.45 4.49
N GLY A 33 -9.52 6.15 4.72
CA GLY A 33 -9.11 5.16 3.73
C GLY A 33 -10.18 4.81 2.69
N ASN A 34 -11.41 5.29 2.85
CA ASN A 34 -12.46 5.15 1.84
C ASN A 34 -12.33 6.16 0.69
N VAL A 35 -11.38 7.10 0.78
CA VAL A 35 -11.14 8.10 -0.25
C VAL A 35 -9.96 7.65 -1.09
N VAL A 36 -10.19 7.38 -2.38
CA VAL A 36 -9.10 7.06 -3.31
C VAL A 36 -8.54 8.33 -3.95
N LEU A 37 -7.31 8.28 -4.48
CA LEU A 37 -6.67 9.43 -5.14
C LEU A 37 -7.57 10.14 -6.18
N PRO A 38 -8.36 9.40 -7.00
CA PRO A 38 -9.33 10.01 -7.92
C PRO A 38 -10.40 10.86 -7.22
N ASP A 39 -10.88 10.42 -6.05
CA ASP A 39 -11.90 11.14 -5.29
C ASP A 39 -11.33 12.44 -4.71
N LEU A 40 -10.08 12.40 -4.22
CA LEU A 40 -9.40 13.60 -3.71
C LEU A 40 -9.20 14.66 -4.78
N TRP A 41 -8.90 14.24 -6.01
CA TRP A 41 -8.64 15.14 -7.14
C TRP A 41 -9.87 15.40 -8.02
N HIS A 42 -11.02 14.83 -7.67
CA HIS A 42 -12.27 14.93 -8.42
C HIS A 42 -12.09 14.53 -9.91
N ILE A 43 -11.30 13.50 -10.17
CA ILE A 43 -11.03 12.99 -11.52
C ILE A 43 -11.66 11.61 -11.72
N ASN A 44 -11.92 11.25 -12.98
CA ASN A 44 -12.41 9.92 -13.30
C ASN A 44 -11.36 8.86 -12.89
N PRO A 45 -11.73 7.81 -12.13
CA PRO A 45 -10.80 6.75 -11.72
C PRO A 45 -10.03 6.10 -12.87
N TYR A 46 -10.65 5.95 -14.04
CA TYR A 46 -9.99 5.40 -15.23
C TYR A 46 -8.90 6.33 -15.78
N LEU A 47 -9.05 7.65 -15.64
CA LEU A 47 -8.01 8.60 -16.01
C LEU A 47 -6.81 8.49 -15.07
N ALA A 48 -7.04 8.32 -13.77
CA ALA A 48 -5.95 8.11 -12.81
C ALA A 48 -5.16 6.82 -13.13
N VAL A 49 -5.86 5.74 -13.45
CA VAL A 49 -5.23 4.48 -13.89
C VAL A 49 -4.43 4.70 -15.18
N LEU A 50 -5.02 5.34 -16.19
CA LEU A 50 -4.36 5.60 -17.46
C LEU A 50 -3.08 6.43 -17.28
N VAL A 51 -3.13 7.50 -16.48
CA VAL A 51 -1.96 8.33 -16.18
C VAL A 51 -0.89 7.52 -15.45
N PHE A 52 -1.27 6.73 -14.45
CA PHE A 52 -0.33 5.86 -13.75
C PHE A 52 0.33 4.84 -14.69
N THR A 53 -0.44 4.21 -15.58
CA THR A 53 0.07 3.27 -16.58
C THR A 53 1.06 3.96 -17.51
N ILE A 54 0.73 5.13 -18.05
CA ILE A 54 1.63 5.88 -18.93
C ILE A 54 2.92 6.27 -18.19
N MET A 55 2.82 6.77 -16.96
CA MET A 55 4.01 7.10 -16.16
C MET A 55 4.90 5.88 -15.91
N ALA A 56 4.31 4.72 -15.59
CA ALA A 56 5.06 3.49 -15.40
C ALA A 56 5.76 3.03 -16.69
N LEU A 57 5.06 3.09 -17.84
CA LEU A 57 5.64 2.76 -19.15
C LEU A 57 6.78 3.70 -19.52
N VAL A 58 6.61 5.01 -19.30
CA VAL A 58 7.66 6.02 -19.52
C VAL A 58 8.86 5.73 -18.63
N LEU A 59 8.65 5.43 -17.34
CA LEU A 59 9.72 5.10 -16.42
C LEU A 59 10.50 3.87 -16.88
N PHE A 60 9.81 2.79 -17.24
CA PHE A 60 10.47 1.58 -17.75
C PHE A 60 11.21 1.83 -19.05
N TYR A 61 10.61 2.59 -19.97
CA TYR A 61 11.28 3.02 -21.21
C TYR A 61 12.55 3.83 -20.93
N LEU A 62 12.51 4.76 -19.97
CA LEU A 62 13.67 5.55 -19.59
C LEU A 62 14.75 4.70 -18.92
N ILE A 63 14.38 3.76 -18.03
CA ILE A 63 15.33 2.83 -17.41
C ILE A 63 16.05 2.00 -18.46
N ASP A 64 15.29 1.46 -19.42
CA ASP A 64 15.85 0.66 -20.52
C ASP A 64 16.77 1.50 -21.41
N ARG A 65 16.30 2.68 -21.83
CA ARG A 65 17.07 3.61 -22.66
C ARG A 65 18.33 4.14 -21.98
N ALA A 66 18.28 4.41 -20.68
CA ALA A 66 19.41 4.91 -19.90
C ALA A 66 20.34 3.79 -19.41
N GLY A 67 20.00 2.51 -19.67
CA GLY A 67 20.80 1.37 -19.22
C GLY A 67 20.90 1.27 -17.69
N LEU A 68 19.91 1.78 -16.94
CA LEU A 68 19.90 1.81 -15.47
C LEU A 68 19.53 0.46 -14.83
N GLN A 69 19.64 -0.61 -15.61
CA GLN A 69 19.37 -1.97 -15.14
C GLN A 69 20.42 -2.35 -14.08
N ARG A 70 19.97 -2.97 -12.99
CA ARG A 70 20.86 -3.46 -11.93
C ARG A 70 21.84 -4.46 -12.55
N LYS A 71 23.14 -4.14 -12.54
CA LYS A 71 24.19 -5.06 -12.96
C LYS A 71 24.11 -6.34 -12.12
N LYS A 72 24.08 -7.50 -12.79
CA LYS A 72 24.21 -8.80 -12.09
C LYS A 72 25.53 -8.82 -11.33
N LYS A 73 25.46 -9.23 -10.06
CA LYS A 73 26.63 -9.56 -9.24
C LYS A 73 26.92 -11.04 -9.37
#